data_AF-P75537-F1
#
_entry.id   AF-P75537-F1
#
_cell.length_a   1.000
_cell.length_b   1.000
_cell.length_c   1.000
_cell.angle_alpha   90.00
_cell.angle_beta   90.00
_cell.angle_gamma   90.00
#
_symmetry.space_group_name_H-M   'P 1'
#
loop_
_entity.id
_entity.type
_entity.pdbx_description
1 polymer ?
#
loop_
_entity_poly.entity_id
_entity_poly.type
_entity_poly.pdbx_seq_one_letter_code
_entity_poly.pdbx_strand_id
1 'polypeptide(L)'
;MQFHAVYQNNDTKANLDFALNISTINFATLQELQNSFDLQGSDLTAGLFYKYSVNKLTSGTNDLTTIAKTALGENIIQKQVSLTQSIIKPRLEAAKTQYKQDIIAPFAKERQAALAQHLKEIEEAKQRAEQLLKEQQEAEKRRQEEVKNVAETQQFNDSLTSAQKFKEYWLKQGKDVTKKVELIQALKSSFFRNQNRTFNFLIAGFRTAIDWYYNQEKNNTTAKNNAFGKNGIQFPVAGFQGIYMSQWLRDELSGKTDIKLNLKSLSVQNENKNSSINWNKQKRIEIKQVKPFNYSFEINLKYTGSYNVSLWYLIGAAIGGIPTSWSGTMDMKFIVDGDLDSGIVTKQDYPGSKFEFTEDKLWFTLHVKQQIKVKEQGFMNLLKGQSLDNLDLRTGTTKPPVVDLASYLHFVILTAK
;
A
#
# COMPACT_ATOMS: atom_id res chain seq x y z
N MET A 1 68.40 -3.42 -77.01
CA MET A 1 68.09 -2.00 -76.67
C MET A 1 69.27 -1.13 -77.10
N GLN A 2 69.04 0.03 -77.70
CA GLN A 2 70.12 0.95 -78.11
C GLN A 2 70.33 2.06 -77.08
N PHE A 3 71.58 2.45 -76.88
CA PHE A 3 72.02 3.45 -75.90
C PHE A 3 73.04 4.40 -76.52
N HIS A 4 72.99 5.65 -76.07
CA HIS A 4 73.96 6.70 -76.40
C HIS A 4 74.56 7.24 -75.11
N ALA A 5 75.88 7.26 -75.00
CA ALA A 5 76.61 7.79 -73.85
C ALA A 5 77.63 8.84 -74.30
N VAL A 6 77.71 9.95 -73.58
CA VAL A 6 78.66 11.04 -73.82
C VAL A 6 79.60 11.13 -72.63
N TYR A 7 80.90 11.05 -72.88
CA TYR A 7 81.95 11.22 -71.88
C TYR A 7 82.72 12.50 -72.17
N GLN A 8 82.90 13.36 -71.15
CA GLN A 8 83.59 14.64 -71.29
C GLN A 8 84.65 14.77 -70.19
N ASN A 9 85.92 14.91 -70.60
CA ASN A 9 87.04 15.31 -69.75
C ASN A 9 87.63 16.63 -70.29
N ASN A 10 88.50 17.30 -69.53
CA ASN A 10 88.87 18.72 -69.65
C ASN A 10 89.03 19.27 -71.08
N ASP A 11 89.57 18.52 -72.05
CA ASP A 11 89.69 18.96 -73.46
C ASP A 11 89.15 17.95 -74.51
N THR A 12 88.45 16.89 -74.10
CA THR A 12 87.98 15.85 -75.03
C THR A 12 86.55 15.38 -74.73
N LYS A 13 85.71 15.40 -75.77
CA LYS A 13 84.37 14.82 -75.78
C LYS A 13 84.37 13.53 -76.60
N ALA A 14 83.96 12.43 -75.99
CA ALA A 14 83.76 11.15 -76.64
C ALA A 14 82.28 10.76 -76.64
N ASN A 15 81.78 10.28 -77.77
CA ASN A 15 80.39 9.81 -77.92
C ASN A 15 80.39 8.33 -78.28
N LEU A 16 79.65 7.52 -77.50
CA LEU A 16 79.55 6.08 -77.64
C LEU A 16 78.09 5.69 -77.90
N ASP A 17 77.83 5.18 -79.10
CA ASP A 17 76.60 4.48 -79.46
C ASP A 17 76.81 2.97 -79.32
N PHE A 18 76.00 2.31 -78.50
CA PHE A 18 76.07 0.86 -78.33
C PHE A 18 74.68 0.24 -78.18
N ALA A 19 74.57 -1.06 -78.41
CA ALA A 19 73.39 -1.84 -78.12
C ALA A 19 73.69 -2.93 -77.10
N LEU A 20 72.71 -3.21 -76.24
CA LEU A 20 72.71 -4.36 -75.34
C LEU A 20 71.69 -5.37 -75.86
N ASN A 21 72.15 -6.57 -76.18
CA ASN A 21 71.30 -7.72 -76.43
C ASN A 21 71.30 -8.59 -75.18
N ILE A 22 70.12 -8.82 -74.63
CA ILE A 22 69.91 -9.69 -73.47
C ILE A 22 69.24 -10.96 -73.99
N SER A 23 69.84 -12.10 -73.74
CA SER A 23 69.24 -13.41 -74.00
C SER A 23 69.26 -14.27 -72.75
N THR A 24 68.48 -15.35 -72.76
CA THR A 24 68.38 -16.33 -71.68
C THR A 24 68.32 -17.71 -72.31
N ILE A 25 68.98 -18.69 -71.69
CA ILE A 25 68.86 -20.10 -72.10
C ILE A 25 67.72 -20.82 -71.36
N ASN A 26 67.14 -20.18 -70.35
CA ASN A 26 66.21 -20.83 -69.44
C ASN A 26 64.80 -20.99 -70.04
N PHE A 27 64.48 -20.22 -71.08
CA PHE A 27 63.19 -20.27 -71.77
C PHE A 27 63.32 -19.65 -73.17
N ALA A 28 62.99 -20.41 -74.20
CA ALA A 28 62.94 -19.98 -75.60
C ALA A 28 61.64 -19.22 -75.93
N THR A 29 60.58 -19.43 -75.14
CA THR A 29 59.26 -18.81 -75.34
C THR A 29 58.66 -18.27 -74.03
N LEU A 30 57.69 -17.36 -74.13
CA LEU A 30 56.93 -16.87 -72.97
C LEU A 30 56.21 -18.01 -72.23
N GLN A 31 55.78 -19.06 -72.95
CA GLN A 31 55.12 -20.23 -72.38
C GLN A 31 56.07 -21.05 -71.51
N GLU A 32 57.32 -21.28 -71.95
CA GLU A 32 58.33 -21.98 -71.15
C GLU A 32 58.65 -21.22 -69.86
N LEU A 33 58.69 -19.88 -69.91
CA LEU A 33 58.81 -19.05 -68.72
C LEU A 33 57.59 -19.23 -67.79
N GLN A 34 56.36 -19.22 -68.30
CA GLN A 34 55.16 -19.45 -67.49
C GLN A 34 55.17 -20.82 -66.82
N ASN A 35 55.47 -21.89 -67.57
CA ASN A 35 55.55 -23.25 -67.06
C ASN A 35 56.60 -23.40 -65.94
N SER A 36 57.67 -22.60 -65.97
CA SER A 36 58.70 -22.62 -64.93
C SER A 36 58.21 -22.11 -63.56
N PHE A 37 57.12 -21.33 -63.51
CA PHE A 37 56.46 -20.91 -62.27
C PHE A 37 55.56 -22.00 -61.64
N ASP A 38 55.18 -23.03 -62.40
CA ASP A 38 54.34 -24.13 -61.91
C ASP A 38 55.13 -25.20 -61.15
N LEU A 39 56.47 -25.16 -61.21
CA LEU A 39 57.35 -26.05 -60.46
C LEU A 39 57.37 -25.64 -58.97
N GLN A 40 56.51 -26.27 -58.16
CA GLN A 40 56.46 -26.02 -56.72
C GLN A 40 57.80 -26.38 -56.03
N GLY A 41 58.35 -25.43 -55.26
CA GLY A 41 59.38 -25.68 -54.25
C GLY A 41 60.83 -25.32 -54.61
N SER A 42 61.11 -24.86 -55.83
CA SER A 42 62.49 -24.50 -56.25
C SER A 42 62.64 -22.99 -56.46
N ASP A 43 63.81 -22.43 -56.10
CA ASP A 43 64.13 -21.05 -56.46
C ASP A 43 64.23 -20.92 -57.99
N LEU A 44 63.43 -20.04 -58.59
CA LEU A 44 63.51 -19.71 -60.00
C LEU A 44 64.78 -18.89 -60.24
N THR A 45 65.81 -19.53 -60.77
CA THR A 45 67.02 -18.85 -61.25
C THR A 45 67.03 -18.75 -62.77
N ALA A 46 67.30 -17.57 -63.31
CA ALA A 46 67.50 -17.36 -64.75
C ALA A 46 68.97 -17.04 -65.06
N GLY A 47 69.55 -17.70 -66.05
CA GLY A 47 70.83 -17.32 -66.64
C GLY A 47 70.61 -16.25 -67.71
N LEU A 48 71.04 -15.02 -67.44
CA LEU A 48 71.01 -13.92 -68.41
C LEU A 48 72.38 -13.78 -69.08
N PHE A 49 72.37 -13.70 -70.40
CA PHE A 49 73.53 -13.42 -71.23
C PHE A 49 73.40 -12.02 -71.79
N TYR A 50 74.41 -11.19 -71.54
CA TYR A 50 74.51 -9.84 -72.06
C TYR A 50 75.59 -9.80 -73.13
N LYS A 51 75.23 -9.37 -74.33
CA LYS A 51 76.20 -9.03 -75.39
C LYS A 51 76.11 -7.54 -75.67
N TYR A 52 77.23 -6.84 -75.49
CA TYR A 52 77.37 -5.45 -75.91
C TYR A 52 77.82 -5.42 -77.37
N SER A 53 77.22 -4.55 -78.18
CA SER A 53 77.70 -4.25 -79.53
C SER A 53 77.90 -2.76 -79.67
N VAL A 54 79.12 -2.32 -79.97
CA VAL A 54 79.38 -0.90 -80.25
C VAL A 54 78.97 -0.61 -81.68
N ASN A 55 78.07 0.35 -81.83
CA ASN A 55 77.62 0.83 -83.12
C ASN A 55 78.57 1.94 -83.61
N LYS A 56 78.98 2.83 -82.71
CA LYS A 56 79.87 3.96 -83.03
C LYS A 56 80.62 4.46 -81.79
N LEU A 57 81.90 4.79 -81.91
CA LEU A 57 82.67 5.54 -80.90
C LEU A 57 83.43 6.68 -81.59
N THR A 58 83.20 7.92 -81.19
CA THR A 58 83.97 9.08 -81.66
C THR A 58 84.64 9.79 -80.49
N SER A 59 85.84 10.34 -80.69
CA SER A 59 86.55 11.19 -79.73
C SER A 59 87.17 12.37 -80.47
N GLY A 60 86.64 13.58 -80.29
CA GLY A 60 86.97 14.72 -81.15
C GLY A 60 86.62 14.43 -82.63
N THR A 61 87.59 14.57 -83.53
CA THR A 61 87.44 14.25 -84.96
C THR A 61 87.72 12.79 -85.30
N ASN A 62 88.19 11.98 -84.36
CA ASN A 62 88.61 10.60 -84.61
C ASN A 62 87.44 9.63 -84.45
N ASP A 63 87.22 8.77 -85.46
CA ASP A 63 86.37 7.59 -85.35
C ASP A 63 87.19 6.42 -84.80
N LEU A 64 86.83 5.98 -83.59
CA LEU A 64 87.47 4.89 -82.87
C LEU A 64 86.59 3.62 -82.84
N THR A 65 85.54 3.57 -83.66
CA THR A 65 84.55 2.48 -83.64
C THR A 65 85.18 1.11 -83.85
N THR A 66 86.09 0.98 -84.82
CA THR A 66 86.78 -0.30 -85.10
C THR A 66 87.63 -0.75 -83.91
N ILE A 67 88.33 0.18 -83.26
CA ILE A 67 89.13 -0.09 -82.07
C ILE A 67 88.21 -0.53 -80.93
N ALA A 68 87.09 0.15 -80.71
CA ALA A 68 86.12 -0.19 -79.67
C ALA A 68 85.47 -1.58 -79.88
N LYS A 69 85.07 -1.90 -81.12
CA LYS A 69 84.55 -3.22 -81.48
C LYS A 69 85.58 -4.32 -81.23
N THR A 70 86.84 -4.06 -81.62
CA THR A 70 87.95 -5.01 -81.42
C THR A 70 88.25 -5.21 -79.93
N ALA A 71 88.28 -4.12 -79.15
CA ALA A 71 88.57 -4.16 -77.72
C ALA A 71 87.49 -4.88 -76.91
N LEU A 72 86.21 -4.70 -77.26
CA LEU A 72 85.10 -5.41 -76.60
C LEU A 72 85.07 -6.90 -76.96
N GLY A 73 85.54 -7.27 -78.15
CA GLY A 73 85.56 -8.64 -78.63
C GLY A 73 84.18 -9.31 -78.60
N GLU A 74 84.16 -10.64 -78.55
CA GLU A 74 82.93 -11.43 -78.39
C GLU A 74 82.53 -11.65 -76.93
N ASN A 75 82.91 -10.74 -76.01
CA ASN A 75 82.66 -10.93 -74.59
C ASN A 75 81.14 -10.98 -74.30
N ILE A 76 80.69 -12.16 -73.88
CA ILE A 76 79.35 -12.40 -73.34
C ILE A 76 79.45 -12.39 -71.83
N ILE A 77 78.74 -11.48 -71.16
CA ILE A 77 78.65 -11.48 -69.70
C ILE A 77 77.50 -12.40 -69.31
N GLN A 78 77.78 -13.46 -68.55
CA GLN A 78 76.78 -14.32 -67.95
C GLN A 78 76.50 -13.86 -66.52
N LYS A 79 75.23 -13.62 -66.18
CA LYS A 79 74.79 -13.33 -64.81
C LYS A 79 73.65 -14.26 -64.44
N GLN A 80 73.76 -14.91 -63.28
CA GLN A 80 72.66 -15.68 -62.71
C GLN A 80 71.83 -14.78 -61.79
N VAL A 81 70.52 -14.73 -62.01
CA VAL A 81 69.58 -13.93 -61.19
C VAL A 81 68.55 -14.86 -60.56
N SER A 82 68.38 -14.80 -59.24
CA SER A 82 67.24 -15.45 -58.56
C SER A 82 66.00 -14.57 -58.70
N LEU A 83 65.07 -14.98 -59.55
CA LEU A 83 63.77 -14.34 -59.73
C LEU A 83 62.91 -14.47 -58.45
N THR A 84 63.08 -15.56 -57.69
CA THR A 84 62.38 -15.76 -56.40
C THR A 84 62.71 -14.67 -55.39
N GLN A 85 64.00 -14.35 -55.22
CA GLN A 85 64.44 -13.35 -54.26
C GLN A 85 64.16 -11.91 -54.74
N SER A 86 64.31 -11.66 -56.04
CA SER A 86 64.21 -10.30 -56.60
C SER A 86 62.79 -9.83 -56.92
N ILE A 87 61.88 -10.74 -57.28
CA ILE A 87 60.52 -10.38 -57.74
C ILE A 87 59.45 -10.99 -56.85
N ILE A 88 59.55 -12.29 -56.55
CA ILE A 88 58.45 -13.03 -55.91
C ILE A 88 58.33 -12.70 -54.43
N LYS A 89 59.42 -12.79 -53.65
CA LYS A 89 59.38 -12.54 -52.20
C LYS A 89 58.91 -11.13 -51.81
N PRO A 90 59.43 -10.05 -52.40
CA PRO A 90 58.95 -8.70 -52.07
C PRO A 90 57.46 -8.53 -52.35
N ARG A 91 56.96 -9.10 -53.47
CA ARG A 91 55.53 -9.06 -53.81
C ARG A 91 54.68 -9.92 -52.89
N LEU A 92 55.16 -11.09 -52.47
CA LEU A 92 54.46 -11.95 -51.53
C LEU A 92 54.33 -11.29 -50.15
N GLU A 93 55.39 -10.68 -49.63
CA GLU A 93 55.35 -9.97 -48.35
C GLU A 93 54.49 -8.71 -48.41
N ALA A 94 54.51 -7.98 -49.53
CA ALA A 94 53.56 -6.90 -49.78
C ALA A 94 52.11 -7.40 -49.80
N ALA A 95 51.83 -8.51 -50.52
CA ALA A 95 50.49 -9.09 -50.59
C ALA A 95 49.99 -9.63 -49.23
N LYS A 96 50.87 -10.25 -48.41
CA LYS A 96 50.53 -10.67 -47.04
C LYS A 96 50.19 -9.49 -46.15
N THR A 97 50.99 -8.42 -46.22
CA THR A 97 50.74 -7.18 -45.47
C THR A 97 49.41 -6.57 -45.88
N GLN A 98 49.17 -6.45 -47.19
CA GLN A 98 47.92 -5.94 -47.76
C GLN A 98 46.72 -6.79 -47.31
N TYR A 99 46.80 -8.12 -47.39
CA TYR A 99 45.74 -9.03 -46.94
C TYR A 99 45.45 -8.89 -45.44
N LYS A 100 46.49 -8.77 -44.61
CA LYS A 100 46.32 -8.59 -43.16
C LYS A 100 45.66 -7.24 -42.84
N GLN A 101 45.97 -6.19 -43.60
CA GLN A 101 45.39 -4.85 -43.41
C GLN A 101 43.98 -4.72 -43.98
N ASP A 102 43.73 -5.24 -45.18
CA ASP A 102 42.48 -5.00 -45.91
C ASP A 102 41.39 -6.00 -45.54
N ILE A 103 41.76 -7.23 -45.16
CA ILE A 103 40.80 -8.30 -44.90
C ILE A 103 40.76 -8.63 -43.41
N ILE A 104 41.91 -8.96 -42.81
CA ILE A 104 41.94 -9.47 -41.43
C ILE A 104 41.61 -8.37 -40.41
N ALA A 105 42.18 -7.17 -40.55
CA ALA A 105 41.96 -6.11 -39.58
C ALA A 105 40.49 -5.61 -39.53
N PRO A 106 39.80 -5.35 -40.66
CA PRO A 106 38.37 -5.01 -40.64
C PRO A 106 37.52 -6.14 -40.06
N PHE A 107 37.78 -7.39 -40.47
CA PHE A 107 37.05 -8.54 -39.96
C PHE A 107 37.22 -8.73 -38.45
N ALA A 108 38.44 -8.54 -37.93
CA ALA A 108 38.71 -8.59 -36.50
C ALA A 108 37.95 -7.49 -35.73
N LYS A 109 37.88 -6.27 -36.30
CA LYS A 109 37.15 -5.14 -35.73
C LYS A 109 35.63 -5.37 -35.73
N GLU A 110 35.07 -5.85 -36.84
CA GLU A 110 33.64 -6.21 -36.93
C GLU A 110 33.29 -7.32 -35.95
N ARG A 111 34.13 -8.35 -35.85
CA ARG A 111 33.91 -9.46 -34.90
C ARG A 111 33.92 -8.98 -33.45
N GLN A 112 34.82 -8.07 -33.09
CA GLN A 112 34.83 -7.46 -31.75
C GLN A 112 33.58 -6.62 -31.48
N ALA A 113 33.15 -5.81 -32.46
CA ALA A 113 31.93 -5.01 -32.35
C ALA A 113 30.67 -5.89 -32.21
N ALA A 114 30.55 -6.93 -33.04
CA ALA A 114 29.45 -7.89 -32.99
C ALA A 114 29.41 -8.66 -31.66
N LEU A 115 30.57 -9.10 -31.15
CA LEU A 115 30.65 -9.74 -29.84
C LEU A 115 30.23 -8.79 -28.71
N ALA A 116 30.69 -7.54 -28.74
CA ALA A 116 30.31 -6.54 -27.75
C ALA A 116 28.80 -6.23 -27.77
N GLN A 117 28.21 -6.13 -28.96
CA GLN A 117 26.76 -5.93 -29.12
C GLN A 117 25.98 -7.14 -28.59
N HIS A 118 26.37 -8.36 -28.97
CA HIS A 118 25.68 -9.57 -28.51
C HIS A 118 25.77 -9.76 -26.98
N LEU A 119 26.92 -9.46 -26.36
CA LEU A 119 27.06 -9.49 -24.90
C LEU A 119 26.16 -8.43 -24.23
N LYS A 120 26.05 -7.23 -24.83
CA LYS A 120 25.15 -6.18 -24.34
C LYS A 120 23.69 -6.59 -24.45
N GLU A 121 23.28 -7.22 -25.56
CA GLU A 121 21.92 -7.72 -25.76
C GLU A 121 21.56 -8.83 -24.75
N ILE A 122 22.50 -9.75 -24.45
CA ILE A 122 22.30 -10.78 -23.42
C ILE A 122 22.12 -10.14 -22.04
N GLU A 123 22.97 -9.18 -21.68
CA GLU A 123 22.90 -8.52 -20.37
C GLU A 123 21.61 -7.71 -20.23
N GLU A 124 21.21 -6.95 -21.26
CA GLU A 124 19.94 -6.22 -21.27
C GLU A 124 18.73 -7.16 -21.20
N ALA A 125 18.74 -8.28 -21.93
CA ALA A 125 17.68 -9.27 -21.88
C ALA A 125 17.56 -9.92 -20.50
N LYS A 126 18.70 -10.21 -19.85
CA LYS A 126 18.75 -10.75 -18.50
C LYS A 126 18.23 -9.74 -17.47
N GLN A 127 18.66 -8.48 -17.53
CA GLN A 127 18.18 -7.42 -16.65
C GLN A 127 16.68 -7.18 -16.81
N ARG A 128 16.16 -7.14 -18.04
CA ARG A 128 14.71 -7.01 -18.30
C ARG A 128 13.93 -8.21 -17.77
N ALA A 129 14.44 -9.42 -17.94
CA ALA A 129 13.80 -10.63 -17.41
C ALA A 129 13.75 -10.64 -15.87
N GLU A 130 14.84 -10.26 -15.21
CA GLU A 130 14.90 -10.16 -13.74
C GLU A 130 13.98 -9.05 -13.22
N GLN A 131 13.90 -7.90 -13.90
CA GLN A 131 13.00 -6.81 -13.54
C GLN A 131 11.52 -7.22 -13.70
N LEU A 132 11.15 -7.82 -14.83
CA LEU A 132 9.79 -8.32 -15.06
C LEU A 132 9.37 -9.37 -14.03
N LEU A 133 10.28 -10.28 -13.65
CA LEU A 133 10.01 -11.28 -12.62
C LEU A 133 9.77 -10.64 -11.25
N LYS A 134 10.58 -9.65 -10.86
CA LYS A 134 10.38 -8.89 -9.61
C LYS A 134 9.07 -8.12 -9.62
N GLU A 135 8.75 -7.43 -10.71
CA GLU A 135 7.49 -6.69 -10.86
C GLU A 135 6.26 -7.61 -10.78
N GLN A 136 6.32 -8.80 -11.39
CA GLN A 136 5.24 -9.80 -11.29
C GLN A 136 5.09 -10.34 -9.86
N GLN A 137 6.19 -10.67 -9.18
CA GLN A 137 6.14 -11.14 -7.79
C GLN A 137 5.63 -10.07 -6.82
N GLU A 138 6.04 -8.80 -7.01
CA GLU A 138 5.51 -7.70 -6.23
C GLU A 138 4.04 -7.42 -6.52
N ALA A 139 3.62 -7.46 -7.79
CA ALA A 139 2.23 -7.25 -8.17
C ALA A 139 1.32 -8.37 -7.63
N GLU A 140 1.76 -9.62 -7.70
CA GLU A 140 1.02 -10.76 -7.14
C GLU A 140 0.96 -10.69 -5.61
N LYS A 141 2.06 -10.32 -4.94
CA LYS A 141 2.06 -10.12 -3.49
C LYS A 141 1.13 -8.98 -3.07
N ARG A 142 1.15 -7.84 -3.80
CA ARG A 142 0.23 -6.71 -3.56
C ARG A 142 -1.23 -7.13 -3.79
N ARG A 143 -1.53 -7.90 -4.85
CA ARG A 143 -2.88 -8.44 -5.09
C ARG A 143 -3.33 -9.37 -3.98
N GLN A 144 -2.46 -10.28 -3.51
CA GLN A 144 -2.78 -11.17 -2.40
C GLN A 144 -3.00 -10.40 -1.09
N GLU A 145 -2.18 -9.37 -0.83
CA GLU A 145 -2.36 -8.46 0.31
C GLU A 145 -3.66 -7.65 0.20
N GLU A 146 -3.98 -7.11 -0.98
CA GLU A 146 -5.24 -6.39 -1.24
C GLU A 146 -6.46 -7.30 -1.07
N VAL A 147 -6.45 -8.50 -1.66
CA VAL A 147 -7.53 -9.49 -1.51
C VAL A 147 -7.69 -9.90 -0.05
N LYS A 148 -6.59 -10.14 0.67
CA LYS A 148 -6.61 -10.44 2.10
C LYS A 148 -7.16 -9.28 2.92
N ASN A 149 -6.76 -8.04 2.62
CA ASN A 149 -7.25 -6.84 3.29
C ASN A 149 -8.74 -6.61 3.03
N VAL A 150 -9.22 -6.84 1.80
CA VAL A 150 -10.64 -6.74 1.44
C VAL A 150 -11.44 -7.84 2.14
N ALA A 151 -10.98 -9.09 2.11
CA ALA A 151 -11.64 -10.21 2.77
C ALA A 151 -11.69 -10.02 4.30
N GLU A 152 -10.59 -9.57 4.91
CA GLU A 152 -10.52 -9.24 6.34
C GLU A 152 -11.47 -8.08 6.68
N THR A 153 -11.51 -7.03 5.84
CA THR A 153 -12.41 -5.89 6.02
C THR A 153 -13.86 -6.33 5.94
N GLN A 154 -14.21 -7.25 5.03
CA GLN A 154 -15.55 -7.79 4.90
C GLN A 154 -15.91 -8.66 6.12
N GLN A 155 -15.04 -9.58 6.54
CA GLN A 155 -15.25 -10.40 7.74
C GLN A 155 -15.39 -9.53 9.01
N PHE A 156 -14.60 -8.48 9.13
CA PHE A 156 -14.71 -7.51 10.20
C PHE A 156 -16.06 -6.77 10.16
N ASN A 157 -16.47 -6.28 8.99
CA ASN A 157 -17.76 -5.60 8.83
C ASN A 157 -18.94 -6.53 9.16
N ASP A 158 -18.85 -7.80 8.75
CA ASP A 158 -19.85 -8.83 9.04
C ASP A 158 -19.90 -9.18 10.52
N SER A 159 -18.76 -9.11 11.23
CA SER A 159 -18.69 -9.32 12.68
C SER A 159 -19.56 -8.33 13.46
N LEU A 160 -19.75 -7.11 12.94
CA LEU A 160 -20.53 -6.04 13.57
C LEU A 160 -22.04 -6.14 13.30
N THR A 161 -22.52 -7.24 12.70
CA THR A 161 -23.95 -7.44 12.42
C THR A 161 -24.72 -8.13 13.55
N SER A 162 -24.05 -8.86 14.44
CA SER A 162 -24.67 -9.50 15.59
C SER A 162 -23.63 -9.83 16.67
N ALA A 163 -24.07 -9.96 17.93
CA ALA A 163 -23.19 -10.33 19.04
C ALA A 163 -22.50 -11.68 18.84
N GLN A 164 -23.19 -12.66 18.24
CA GLN A 164 -22.63 -13.97 17.95
C GLN A 164 -21.49 -13.89 16.91
N LYS A 165 -21.71 -13.20 15.78
CA LYS A 165 -20.68 -13.01 14.77
C LYS A 165 -19.49 -12.19 15.28
N PHE A 166 -19.74 -11.21 16.16
CA PHE A 166 -18.67 -10.44 16.81
C PHE A 166 -17.79 -11.35 17.67
N LYS A 167 -18.43 -12.22 18.48
CA LYS A 167 -17.75 -13.21 19.31
C LYS A 167 -16.91 -14.18 18.47
N GLU A 168 -17.47 -14.74 17.40
CA GLU A 168 -16.78 -15.66 16.50
C GLU A 168 -15.58 -15.02 15.77
N TYR A 169 -15.75 -13.78 15.27
CA TYR A 169 -14.66 -13.06 14.62
C TYR A 169 -13.50 -12.82 15.57
N TRP A 170 -13.76 -12.27 16.77
CA TRP A 170 -12.69 -11.94 17.70
C TRP A 170 -12.03 -13.17 18.30
N LEU A 171 -12.76 -14.28 18.48
CA LEU A 171 -12.15 -15.55 18.87
C LEU A 171 -11.12 -16.03 17.85
N LYS A 172 -11.40 -15.90 16.55
CA LYS A 172 -10.43 -16.19 15.47
C LYS A 172 -9.22 -15.24 15.47
N GLN A 173 -9.40 -14.02 16.00
CA GLN A 173 -8.32 -13.05 16.22
C GLN A 173 -7.57 -13.28 17.56
N GLY A 174 -7.85 -14.37 18.27
CA GLY A 174 -7.21 -14.71 19.54
C GLY A 174 -7.70 -13.90 20.74
N LYS A 175 -8.90 -13.30 20.68
CA LYS A 175 -9.52 -12.55 21.79
C LYS A 175 -10.86 -13.16 22.20
N ASP A 176 -11.02 -13.46 23.47
CA ASP A 176 -12.27 -13.91 24.06
C ASP A 176 -13.08 -12.72 24.61
N VAL A 177 -13.97 -12.19 23.78
CA VAL A 177 -14.84 -11.05 24.12
C VAL A 177 -15.92 -11.38 25.16
N THR A 178 -16.01 -12.63 25.63
CA THR A 178 -16.80 -12.94 26.83
C THR A 178 -16.12 -12.45 28.11
N LYS A 179 -14.81 -12.14 28.06
CA LYS A 179 -14.10 -11.41 29.11
C LYS A 179 -14.15 -9.92 28.83
N LYS A 180 -14.55 -9.16 29.86
CA LYS A 180 -14.79 -7.71 29.75
C LYS A 180 -13.59 -6.91 29.23
N VAL A 181 -12.39 -7.18 29.76
CA VAL A 181 -11.16 -6.49 29.35
C VAL A 181 -10.84 -6.75 27.87
N GLU A 182 -10.97 -8.00 27.42
CA GLU A 182 -10.72 -8.37 26.02
C GLU A 182 -11.79 -7.77 25.08
N LEU A 183 -13.05 -7.68 25.51
CA LEU A 183 -14.10 -6.94 24.81
C LEU A 183 -13.74 -5.46 24.64
N ILE A 184 -13.25 -4.80 25.68
CA ILE A 184 -12.83 -3.39 25.58
C ILE A 184 -11.69 -3.23 24.57
N GLN A 185 -10.72 -4.14 24.56
CA GLN A 185 -9.64 -4.11 23.57
C GLN A 185 -10.14 -4.39 22.15
N ALA A 186 -11.08 -5.32 21.98
CA ALA A 186 -11.74 -5.58 20.71
C ALA A 186 -12.49 -4.33 20.22
N LEU A 187 -13.26 -3.66 21.08
CA LEU A 187 -13.98 -2.43 20.75
C LEU A 187 -13.03 -1.29 20.36
N LYS A 188 -11.92 -1.07 21.10
CA LYS A 188 -10.90 -0.08 20.72
C LYS A 188 -10.36 -0.34 19.31
N SER A 189 -10.03 -1.59 19.00
CA SER A 189 -9.58 -2.00 17.67
C SER A 189 -10.68 -1.83 16.61
N SER A 190 -11.94 -2.15 16.94
CA SER A 190 -13.07 -1.95 16.04
C SER A 190 -13.32 -0.47 15.72
N PHE A 191 -13.25 0.42 16.71
CA PHE A 191 -13.35 1.86 16.48
C PHE A 191 -12.22 2.38 15.61
N PHE A 192 -10.99 1.89 15.78
CA PHE A 192 -9.89 2.28 14.91
C PHE A 192 -10.14 1.90 13.44
N ARG A 193 -10.77 0.75 13.20
CA ARG A 193 -11.08 0.24 11.84
C ARG A 193 -12.31 0.89 11.21
N ASN A 194 -13.42 0.95 11.94
CA ASN A 194 -14.67 1.56 11.46
C ASN A 194 -15.51 2.11 12.62
N GLN A 195 -15.34 3.40 12.91
CA GLN A 195 -15.97 4.08 14.04
C GLN A 195 -17.50 4.02 13.98
N ASN A 196 -18.09 4.39 12.85
CA ASN A 196 -19.54 4.49 12.72
C ASN A 196 -20.23 3.12 12.76
N ARG A 197 -19.67 2.10 12.09
CA ARG A 197 -20.25 0.75 12.20
C ARG A 197 -20.14 0.19 13.61
N THR A 198 -19.00 0.42 14.27
CA THR A 198 -18.78 -0.04 15.66
C THR A 198 -19.71 0.68 16.63
N PHE A 199 -19.89 1.99 16.47
CA PHE A 199 -20.83 2.78 17.27
C PHE A 199 -22.27 2.32 17.04
N ASN A 200 -22.69 2.12 15.79
CA ASN A 200 -24.01 1.60 15.48
C ASN A 200 -24.27 0.23 16.12
N PHE A 201 -23.27 -0.65 16.08
CA PHE A 201 -23.30 -1.96 16.72
C PHE A 201 -23.43 -1.84 18.25
N LEU A 202 -22.70 -0.91 18.89
CA LEU A 202 -22.83 -0.65 20.33
C LEU A 202 -24.22 -0.12 20.72
N ILE A 203 -24.79 0.81 19.95
CA ILE A 203 -26.13 1.34 20.22
C ILE A 203 -27.21 0.27 19.96
N ALA A 204 -27.03 -0.60 18.97
CA ALA A 204 -27.86 -1.78 18.79
C ALA A 204 -27.77 -2.71 20.01
N GLY A 205 -26.54 -3.05 20.44
CA GLY A 205 -26.31 -3.85 21.64
C GLY A 205 -26.92 -3.22 22.89
N PHE A 206 -26.87 -1.90 23.03
CA PHE A 206 -27.47 -1.17 24.14
C PHE A 206 -28.99 -1.37 24.21
N ARG A 207 -29.68 -1.13 23.10
CA ARG A 207 -31.14 -1.33 22.97
C ARG A 207 -31.54 -2.78 23.24
N THR A 208 -30.85 -3.73 22.61
CA THR A 208 -31.11 -5.16 22.80
C THR A 208 -30.89 -5.59 24.24
N ALA A 209 -29.82 -5.13 24.88
CA ALA A 209 -29.53 -5.47 26.27
C ALA A 209 -30.64 -5.01 27.22
N ILE A 210 -31.19 -3.81 27.03
CA ILE A 210 -32.27 -3.28 27.86
C ILE A 210 -33.51 -4.18 27.76
N ASP A 211 -33.93 -4.53 26.54
CA ASP A 211 -35.08 -5.43 26.34
C ASP A 211 -34.82 -6.81 26.95
N TRP A 212 -33.67 -7.41 26.67
CA TRP A 212 -33.33 -8.74 27.16
C TRP A 212 -33.19 -8.79 28.69
N TYR A 213 -32.63 -7.75 29.30
CA TYR A 213 -32.42 -7.71 30.75
C TYR A 213 -33.73 -7.78 31.54
N TYR A 214 -34.80 -7.17 31.01
CA TYR A 214 -36.11 -7.10 31.66
C TYR A 214 -37.11 -8.15 31.16
N ASN A 215 -37.02 -8.58 29.90
CA ASN A 215 -37.99 -9.47 29.27
C ASN A 215 -37.46 -10.90 29.09
N GLN A 216 -36.52 -11.11 28.15
CA GLN A 216 -36.15 -12.44 27.65
C GLN A 216 -35.19 -13.22 28.57
N GLU A 217 -34.14 -12.57 29.04
CA GLU A 217 -33.04 -13.18 29.81
C GLU A 217 -33.04 -12.69 31.26
N LYS A 218 -34.24 -12.35 31.77
CA LYS A 218 -34.38 -11.70 33.08
C LYS A 218 -33.88 -12.52 34.27
N ASN A 219 -33.78 -13.85 34.13
CA ASN A 219 -33.33 -14.75 35.18
C ASN A 219 -31.85 -15.14 35.06
N ASN A 220 -31.13 -14.68 34.03
CA ASN A 220 -29.73 -15.03 33.82
C ASN A 220 -28.80 -14.22 34.75
N THR A 221 -28.83 -14.54 36.04
CA THR A 221 -28.09 -13.83 37.10
C THR A 221 -26.57 -13.82 36.84
N THR A 222 -26.02 -14.91 36.28
CA THR A 222 -24.59 -14.99 35.95
C THR A 222 -24.20 -13.98 34.89
N ALA A 223 -24.92 -13.92 33.75
CA ALA A 223 -24.62 -12.95 32.70
C ALA A 223 -24.84 -11.51 33.18
N LYS A 224 -25.89 -11.27 33.98
CA LYS A 224 -26.16 -9.95 34.58
C LYS A 224 -25.02 -9.49 35.47
N ASN A 225 -24.57 -10.34 36.39
CA ASN A 225 -23.48 -10.00 37.30
C ASN A 225 -22.14 -9.83 36.57
N ASN A 226 -21.86 -10.65 35.55
CA ASN A 226 -20.62 -10.54 34.78
C ASN A 226 -20.59 -9.27 33.91
N ALA A 227 -21.73 -8.86 33.36
CA ALA A 227 -21.81 -7.67 32.51
C ALA A 227 -21.93 -6.36 33.31
N PHE A 228 -22.77 -6.33 34.34
CA PHE A 228 -23.14 -5.10 35.06
C PHE A 228 -22.67 -5.06 36.52
N GLY A 229 -22.14 -6.16 37.05
CA GLY A 229 -21.83 -6.29 38.47
C GLY A 229 -23.06 -6.50 39.34
N LYS A 230 -22.85 -6.54 40.67
CA LYS A 230 -23.91 -6.81 41.66
C LYS A 230 -25.02 -5.75 41.69
N ASN A 231 -24.71 -4.53 41.26
CA ASN A 231 -25.66 -3.42 41.25
C ASN A 231 -26.65 -3.48 40.07
N GLY A 232 -26.40 -4.37 39.10
CA GLY A 232 -27.26 -4.52 37.92
C GLY A 232 -27.14 -3.38 36.92
N ILE A 233 -28.08 -3.34 35.98
CA ILE A 233 -28.09 -2.40 34.88
C ILE A 233 -28.13 -0.94 35.36
N GLN A 234 -27.32 -0.07 34.74
CA GLN A 234 -27.25 1.34 35.14
C GLN A 234 -28.41 2.18 34.58
N PHE A 235 -28.99 1.76 33.45
CA PHE A 235 -30.10 2.44 32.80
C PHE A 235 -30.87 1.52 31.83
N PRO A 236 -32.21 1.50 31.85
CA PRO A 236 -33.07 2.14 32.85
C PRO A 236 -33.05 1.33 34.15
N VAL A 237 -33.14 2.02 35.28
CA VAL A 237 -33.36 1.37 36.60
C VAL A 237 -34.86 1.17 36.79
N ALA A 238 -35.27 0.08 37.45
CA ALA A 238 -36.67 -0.21 37.69
C ALA A 238 -37.23 0.48 38.95
N GLY A 239 -38.54 0.71 38.97
CA GLY A 239 -39.28 1.20 40.14
C GLY A 239 -38.99 2.67 40.46
N PHE A 240 -39.19 3.06 41.73
CA PHE A 240 -39.05 4.46 42.17
C PHE A 240 -37.64 5.04 41.97
N GLN A 241 -36.60 4.19 42.09
CA GLN A 241 -35.22 4.59 41.83
C GLN A 241 -34.95 4.88 40.35
N GLY A 242 -35.78 4.34 39.45
CA GLY A 242 -35.71 4.59 38.02
C GLY A 242 -36.26 5.94 37.58
N ILE A 243 -37.09 6.60 38.39
CA ILE A 243 -37.67 7.89 38.05
C ILE A 243 -36.63 8.97 38.37
N TYR A 244 -36.21 9.72 37.36
CA TYR A 244 -35.39 10.91 37.54
C TYR A 244 -36.18 12.03 38.19
N MET A 245 -35.61 12.58 39.25
CA MET A 245 -36.10 13.69 40.05
C MET A 245 -34.94 14.27 40.85
N SER A 246 -35.11 15.47 41.41
CA SER A 246 -34.09 16.06 42.30
C SER A 246 -33.88 15.18 43.53
N GLN A 247 -32.67 15.21 44.10
CA GLN A 247 -32.36 14.44 45.30
C GLN A 247 -33.26 14.86 46.48
N TRP A 248 -33.45 16.17 46.66
CA TRP A 248 -34.37 16.70 47.66
C TRP A 248 -35.80 16.14 47.51
N LEU A 249 -36.34 16.12 46.28
CA LEU A 249 -37.68 15.59 46.03
C LEU A 249 -37.75 14.08 46.30
N ARG A 250 -36.70 13.33 45.94
CA ARG A 250 -36.62 11.90 46.24
C ARG A 250 -36.63 11.63 47.74
N ASP A 251 -35.83 12.36 48.50
CA ASP A 251 -35.72 12.21 49.96
C ASP A 251 -37.03 12.60 50.63
N GLU A 252 -37.66 13.68 50.15
CA GLU A 252 -38.95 14.15 50.64
C GLU A 252 -40.07 13.13 50.38
N LEU A 253 -40.16 12.59 49.16
CA LEU A 253 -41.12 11.56 48.82
C LEU A 253 -40.86 10.26 49.60
N SER A 254 -39.63 9.78 49.66
CA SER A 254 -39.31 8.54 50.36
C SER A 254 -39.48 8.62 51.88
N GLY A 255 -39.30 9.81 52.48
CA GLY A 255 -39.53 10.04 53.91
C GLY A 255 -41.01 10.24 54.27
N LYS A 256 -41.79 10.86 53.36
CA LYS A 256 -43.19 11.24 53.64
C LYS A 256 -44.23 10.31 53.02
N THR A 257 -43.83 9.38 52.14
CA THR A 257 -44.76 8.58 51.35
C THR A 257 -44.27 7.14 51.16
N ASP A 258 -45.20 6.18 51.04
CA ASP A 258 -44.93 4.81 50.59
C ASP A 258 -45.23 4.70 49.09
N ILE A 259 -44.18 4.59 48.27
CA ILE A 259 -44.28 4.47 46.82
C ILE A 259 -43.81 3.09 46.38
N LYS A 260 -44.73 2.33 45.78
CA LYS A 260 -44.47 1.00 45.23
C LYS A 260 -44.76 0.99 43.75
N LEU A 261 -43.75 0.70 42.93
CA LEU A 261 -43.86 0.62 41.47
C LEU A 261 -43.35 -0.73 40.98
N ASN A 262 -44.25 -1.56 40.49
CA ASN A 262 -43.93 -2.87 39.92
C ASN A 262 -43.92 -2.79 38.40
N LEU A 263 -42.76 -3.07 37.78
CA LEU A 263 -42.62 -3.08 36.33
C LEU A 263 -43.47 -4.21 35.74
N LYS A 264 -44.43 -3.87 34.88
CA LYS A 264 -45.28 -4.84 34.17
C LYS A 264 -44.72 -5.20 32.80
N SER A 265 -44.24 -4.21 32.06
CA SER A 265 -43.66 -4.42 30.75
C SER A 265 -42.67 -3.32 30.42
N LEU A 266 -41.66 -3.67 29.62
CA LEU A 266 -40.74 -2.75 28.99
C LEU A 266 -40.70 -3.02 27.49
N SER A 267 -40.64 -1.98 26.66
CA SER A 267 -40.36 -2.10 25.24
C SER A 267 -39.43 -0.99 24.75
N VAL A 268 -38.60 -1.31 23.77
CA VAL A 268 -37.75 -0.35 23.06
C VAL A 268 -38.29 -0.16 21.65
N GLN A 269 -38.51 1.10 21.23
CA GLN A 269 -39.12 1.44 19.94
C GLN A 269 -38.54 2.75 19.37
N ASN A 270 -39.07 3.20 18.22
CA ASN A 270 -38.74 4.48 17.57
C ASN A 270 -37.24 4.66 17.37
N GLU A 271 -36.58 3.59 16.92
CA GLU A 271 -35.13 3.50 16.87
C GLU A 271 -34.54 4.08 15.58
N ASN A 272 -33.49 4.88 15.71
CA ASN A 272 -32.61 5.24 14.61
C ASN A 272 -31.61 4.08 14.35
N LYS A 273 -31.88 3.30 13.30
CA LYS A 273 -31.04 2.17 12.88
C LYS A 273 -29.67 2.59 12.29
N ASN A 274 -29.50 3.87 11.99
CA ASN A 274 -28.28 4.45 11.40
C ASN A 274 -27.57 5.32 12.43
N SER A 275 -27.23 4.74 13.58
CA SER A 275 -26.51 5.47 14.62
C SER A 275 -25.08 5.78 14.16
N SER A 276 -24.60 6.99 14.42
CA SER A 276 -23.27 7.45 14.02
C SER A 276 -22.61 8.35 15.07
N ILE A 277 -21.29 8.44 14.99
CA ILE A 277 -20.44 9.23 15.87
C ILE A 277 -19.62 10.21 15.03
N ASN A 278 -19.69 11.48 15.39
CA ASN A 278 -18.90 12.53 14.76
C ASN A 278 -17.56 12.65 15.49
N TRP A 279 -16.58 11.89 15.03
CA TRP A 279 -15.26 11.78 15.66
C TRP A 279 -14.30 12.83 15.06
N ASN A 280 -13.72 13.73 15.87
CA ASN A 280 -12.76 14.72 15.36
C ASN A 280 -11.45 14.04 14.88
N LYS A 281 -10.77 14.64 13.87
CA LYS A 281 -9.54 14.16 13.21
C LYS A 281 -8.41 13.81 14.19
N GLN A 282 -8.36 14.44 15.36
CA GLN A 282 -7.37 14.18 16.42
C GLN A 282 -7.73 13.00 17.36
N LYS A 283 -8.63 12.12 16.90
CA LYS A 283 -9.00 10.82 17.50
C LYS A 283 -9.75 10.88 18.84
N ARG A 284 -10.46 11.96 19.20
CA ARG A 284 -11.31 11.98 20.40
C ARG A 284 -12.59 12.79 20.19
N ILE A 285 -13.62 12.49 21.00
CA ILE A 285 -14.77 13.35 21.21
C ILE A 285 -14.36 14.42 22.22
N GLU A 286 -14.57 15.69 21.88
CA GLU A 286 -14.33 16.77 22.84
C GLU A 286 -15.41 16.76 23.92
N ILE A 287 -15.03 17.08 25.17
CA ILE A 287 -15.93 17.04 26.34
C ILE A 287 -17.22 17.86 26.10
N LYS A 288 -17.17 18.91 25.27
CA LYS A 288 -18.32 19.79 24.98
C LYS A 288 -18.64 19.90 23.50
N GLN A 289 -18.33 18.85 22.72
CA GLN A 289 -18.63 18.83 21.29
C GLN A 289 -20.15 18.89 21.06
N VAL A 290 -20.59 19.81 20.20
CA VAL A 290 -21.99 19.93 19.75
C VAL A 290 -22.31 18.79 18.79
N LYS A 291 -23.46 18.13 18.98
CA LYS A 291 -23.95 16.99 18.18
C LYS A 291 -22.87 15.95 17.88
N PRO A 292 -22.23 15.37 18.91
CA PRO A 292 -21.16 14.39 18.73
C PRO A 292 -21.68 13.03 18.31
N PHE A 293 -22.96 12.75 18.56
CA PHE A 293 -23.60 11.48 18.26
C PHE A 293 -24.90 11.75 17.50
N ASN A 294 -25.24 10.85 16.60
CA ASN A 294 -26.56 10.78 16.00
C ASN A 294 -27.10 9.39 16.30
N TYR A 295 -28.03 9.31 17.26
CA TYR A 295 -28.80 8.12 17.58
C TYR A 295 -30.07 8.58 18.29
N SER A 296 -31.11 7.75 18.26
CA SER A 296 -32.33 7.97 19.03
C SER A 296 -33.08 6.67 19.20
N PHE A 297 -33.76 6.51 20.33
CA PHE A 297 -34.73 5.46 20.58
C PHE A 297 -35.56 5.81 21.81
N GLU A 298 -36.69 5.14 21.97
CA GLU A 298 -37.57 5.29 23.12
C GLU A 298 -37.62 4.00 23.92
N ILE A 299 -37.52 4.13 25.25
CA ILE A 299 -37.78 3.04 26.19
C ILE A 299 -39.11 3.34 26.87
N ASN A 300 -40.09 2.46 26.70
CA ASN A 300 -41.40 2.58 27.33
C ASN A 300 -41.49 1.57 28.46
N LEU A 301 -41.78 2.04 29.66
CA LEU A 301 -41.95 1.26 30.86
C LEU A 301 -43.38 1.44 31.36
N LYS A 302 -44.09 0.33 31.53
CA LYS A 302 -45.41 0.32 32.14
C LYS A 302 -45.30 -0.22 33.54
N TYR A 303 -45.70 0.59 34.52
CA TYR A 303 -45.75 0.22 35.92
C TYR A 303 -47.20 0.04 36.37
N THR A 304 -47.41 -0.88 37.30
CA THR A 304 -48.54 -0.82 38.23
C THR A 304 -48.01 -0.50 39.61
N GLY A 305 -48.68 0.38 40.33
CA GLY A 305 -48.18 0.80 41.62
C GLY A 305 -49.18 1.56 42.45
N SER A 306 -48.68 1.99 43.60
CA SER A 306 -49.40 2.81 44.56
C SER A 306 -48.48 3.86 45.16
N TYR A 307 -49.09 4.93 45.62
CA TYR A 307 -48.49 6.02 46.39
C TYR A 307 -49.43 6.27 47.57
N ASN A 308 -48.90 6.35 48.78
CA ASN A 308 -49.67 6.74 49.96
C ASN A 308 -48.84 7.71 50.80
N VAL A 309 -49.43 8.84 51.21
CA VAL A 309 -48.80 9.74 52.18
C VAL A 309 -48.84 9.08 53.55
N SER A 310 -47.71 9.08 54.26
CA SER A 310 -47.60 8.55 55.62
C SER A 310 -48.56 9.29 56.56
N LEU A 311 -49.11 8.58 57.55
CA LEU A 311 -50.16 9.09 58.46
C LEU A 311 -49.84 10.48 59.04
N TRP A 312 -48.58 10.70 59.43
CA TRP A 312 -48.09 11.96 60.02
C TRP A 312 -48.14 13.18 59.09
N TYR A 313 -48.23 12.99 57.78
CA TYR A 313 -48.22 14.06 56.78
C TYR A 313 -49.57 14.27 56.09
N LEU A 314 -50.61 13.48 56.43
CA LEU A 314 -51.92 13.54 55.77
C LEU A 314 -52.58 14.91 55.88
N ILE A 315 -52.56 15.53 57.08
CA ILE A 315 -53.17 16.84 57.32
C ILE A 315 -52.48 17.91 56.47
N GLY A 316 -51.14 17.91 56.46
CA GLY A 316 -50.36 18.85 55.64
C GLY A 316 -50.56 18.65 54.14
N ALA A 317 -50.66 17.40 53.68
CA ALA A 317 -50.95 17.07 52.28
C ALA A 317 -52.35 17.52 51.86
N ALA A 318 -53.36 17.29 52.71
CA ALA A 318 -54.74 17.71 52.45
C ALA A 318 -54.86 19.24 52.35
N ILE A 319 -54.20 19.99 53.24
CA ILE A 319 -54.16 21.46 53.20
C ILE A 319 -53.41 21.96 51.95
N GLY A 320 -52.34 21.27 51.55
CA GLY A 320 -51.53 21.61 50.38
C GLY A 320 -52.10 21.18 49.03
N GLY A 321 -53.26 20.52 49.00
CA GLY A 321 -53.86 19.99 47.76
C GLY A 321 -53.07 18.83 47.12
N ILE A 322 -52.21 18.15 47.88
CA ILE A 322 -51.45 16.98 47.43
C ILE A 322 -52.36 15.75 47.59
N PRO A 323 -52.57 14.94 46.53
CA PRO A 323 -53.30 13.67 46.65
C PRO A 323 -52.72 12.83 47.79
N THR A 324 -53.55 12.36 48.71
CA THR A 324 -53.09 11.57 49.87
C THR A 324 -52.79 10.12 49.51
N SER A 325 -53.38 9.62 48.42
CA SER A 325 -53.09 8.30 47.88
C SER A 325 -53.33 8.27 46.37
N TRP A 326 -52.67 7.34 45.69
CA TRP A 326 -52.88 6.97 44.30
C TRP A 326 -52.65 5.47 44.14
N SER A 327 -53.44 4.82 43.30
CA SER A 327 -53.20 3.43 42.89
C SER A 327 -53.60 3.27 41.44
N GLY A 328 -52.74 2.65 40.63
CA GLY A 328 -53.05 2.43 39.23
C GLY A 328 -51.86 2.13 38.36
N THR A 329 -52.01 2.51 37.09
CA THR A 329 -50.99 2.33 36.05
C THR A 329 -50.25 3.63 35.79
N MET A 330 -48.93 3.54 35.66
CA MET A 330 -48.05 4.63 35.25
C MET A 330 -47.30 4.22 33.99
N ASP A 331 -47.43 5.02 32.94
CA ASP A 331 -46.68 4.88 31.71
C ASP A 331 -45.51 5.86 31.76
N MET A 332 -44.29 5.34 31.82
CA MET A 332 -43.05 6.11 31.81
C MET A 332 -42.32 5.87 30.50
N LYS A 333 -41.87 6.94 29.86
CA LYS A 333 -41.09 6.90 28.62
C LYS A 333 -39.77 7.61 28.83
N PHE A 334 -38.68 6.97 28.44
CA PHE A 334 -37.40 7.63 28.21
C PHE A 334 -37.19 7.82 26.71
N ILE A 335 -37.04 9.06 26.28
CA ILE A 335 -36.53 9.39 24.94
C ILE A 335 -35.03 9.57 25.11
N VAL A 336 -34.25 8.68 24.50
CA VAL A 336 -32.79 8.65 24.61
C VAL A 336 -32.23 9.00 23.25
N ASP A 337 -31.40 10.04 23.16
CA ASP A 337 -30.86 10.50 21.88
C ASP A 337 -29.46 11.12 22.00
N GLY A 338 -28.86 11.42 20.86
CA GLY A 338 -27.56 12.07 20.75
C GLY A 338 -27.60 13.59 20.56
N ASP A 339 -28.77 14.24 20.70
CA ASP A 339 -28.95 15.64 20.35
C ASP A 339 -28.42 16.60 21.43
N LEU A 340 -27.09 16.68 21.48
CA LEU A 340 -26.37 17.64 22.33
C LEU A 340 -26.18 18.94 21.58
N ASP A 341 -27.20 19.79 21.57
CA ASP A 341 -27.12 21.13 21.01
C ASP A 341 -26.13 22.04 21.79
N SER A 342 -25.84 23.22 21.22
CA SER A 342 -24.94 24.20 21.85
C SER A 342 -25.45 24.69 23.20
N GLY A 343 -26.77 24.76 23.41
CA GLY A 343 -27.38 25.18 24.67
C GLY A 343 -27.22 24.16 25.80
N ILE A 344 -27.00 22.87 25.49
CA ILE A 344 -26.70 21.84 26.48
C ILE A 344 -25.20 21.83 26.81
N VAL A 345 -24.34 21.69 25.79
CA VAL A 345 -22.90 21.45 26.02
C VAL A 345 -22.16 22.65 26.61
N THR A 346 -22.66 23.87 26.40
CA THR A 346 -22.06 25.09 26.96
C THR A 346 -22.33 25.26 28.45
N LYS A 347 -23.37 24.64 29.00
CA LYS A 347 -23.70 24.75 30.42
C LYS A 347 -22.58 24.19 31.30
N GLN A 348 -22.34 24.84 32.43
CA GLN A 348 -21.23 24.51 33.31
C GLN A 348 -21.41 23.17 34.03
N ASP A 349 -22.66 22.83 34.35
CA ASP A 349 -23.00 21.70 35.21
C ASP A 349 -23.41 20.43 34.43
N TYR A 350 -23.35 20.46 33.10
CA TYR A 350 -23.51 19.30 32.24
C TYR A 350 -22.22 18.46 32.25
N PRO A 351 -22.27 17.11 32.42
CA PRO A 351 -21.07 16.27 32.47
C PRO A 351 -20.32 16.18 31.14
N GLY A 352 -20.87 16.73 30.05
CA GLY A 352 -20.26 16.72 28.73
C GLY A 352 -20.55 15.46 27.92
N SER A 353 -20.08 15.49 26.68
CA SER A 353 -20.17 14.43 25.66
C SER A 353 -19.21 13.27 25.93
N LYS A 354 -19.26 12.70 27.14
CA LYS A 354 -18.31 11.66 27.55
C LYS A 354 -18.45 10.44 26.65
N PHE A 355 -17.35 10.07 25.99
CA PHE A 355 -17.17 8.83 25.25
C PHE A 355 -15.72 8.38 25.47
N GLU A 356 -15.51 7.57 26.51
CA GLU A 356 -14.17 7.32 27.03
C GLU A 356 -13.96 5.84 27.37
N PHE A 357 -12.92 5.26 26.78
CA PHE A 357 -12.48 3.93 27.14
C PHE A 357 -11.54 3.96 28.35
N THR A 358 -11.82 3.08 29.31
CA THR A 358 -10.90 2.74 30.41
C THR A 358 -10.36 1.32 30.20
N GLU A 359 -9.85 0.68 31.25
CA GLU A 359 -9.36 -0.70 31.18
C GLU A 359 -10.51 -1.71 31.04
N ASP A 360 -11.61 -1.49 31.76
CA ASP A 360 -12.74 -2.42 31.87
C ASP A 360 -14.08 -1.80 31.42
N LYS A 361 -14.15 -0.49 31.12
CA LYS A 361 -15.42 0.20 30.80
C LYS A 361 -15.33 1.12 29.58
N LEU A 362 -16.46 1.31 28.90
CA LEU A 362 -16.68 2.37 27.92
C LEU A 362 -17.70 3.36 28.49
N TRP A 363 -17.21 4.44 29.11
CA TRP A 363 -18.07 5.46 29.70
C TRP A 363 -18.76 6.29 28.62
N PHE A 364 -20.07 6.42 28.75
CA PHE A 364 -20.93 7.11 27.80
C PHE A 364 -22.00 7.94 28.50
N THR A 365 -22.04 9.25 28.22
CA THR A 365 -23.13 10.12 28.70
C THR A 365 -24.35 9.97 27.80
N LEU A 366 -25.51 9.64 28.38
CA LEU A 366 -26.77 9.65 27.65
C LEU A 366 -27.46 11.01 27.81
N HIS A 367 -28.10 11.48 26.74
CA HIS A 367 -29.13 12.50 26.85
C HIS A 367 -30.49 11.83 26.91
N VAL A 368 -31.29 12.21 27.92
CA VAL A 368 -32.53 11.52 28.26
C VAL A 368 -33.60 12.55 28.59
N LYS A 369 -34.75 12.44 27.93
CA LYS A 369 -36.01 13.06 28.34
C LYS A 369 -36.90 12.01 28.96
N GLN A 370 -37.42 12.28 30.15
CA GLN A 370 -38.39 11.45 30.85
C GLN A 370 -39.78 12.03 30.67
N GLN A 371 -40.74 11.19 30.29
CA GLN A 371 -42.16 11.52 30.27
C GLN A 371 -42.92 10.54 31.14
N ILE A 372 -43.78 11.04 32.02
CA ILE A 372 -44.62 10.22 32.89
C ILE A 372 -46.07 10.59 32.66
N LYS A 373 -46.91 9.57 32.44
CA LYS A 373 -48.36 9.72 32.33
C LYS A 373 -49.06 8.74 33.27
N VAL A 374 -50.11 9.24 33.93
CA VAL A 374 -51.05 8.43 34.70
C VAL A 374 -52.47 8.82 34.29
N LYS A 375 -53.43 7.89 34.46
CA LYS A 375 -54.84 8.17 34.13
C LYS A 375 -55.53 9.10 35.13
N GLU A 376 -55.14 9.03 36.40
CA GLU A 376 -55.78 9.80 37.46
C GLU A 376 -55.30 11.26 37.44
N GLN A 377 -56.23 12.19 37.25
CA GLN A 377 -55.91 13.60 37.06
C GLN A 377 -55.27 14.26 38.30
N GLY A 378 -55.68 13.84 39.51
CA GLY A 378 -55.12 14.35 40.76
C GLY A 378 -53.61 14.06 40.87
N PHE A 379 -53.23 12.79 40.72
CA PHE A 379 -51.82 12.40 40.72
C PHE A 379 -51.05 12.96 39.50
N MET A 380 -51.69 13.08 38.34
CA MET A 380 -51.07 13.74 37.17
C MET A 380 -50.72 15.21 37.45
N ASN A 381 -51.60 15.94 38.14
CA ASN A 381 -51.34 17.33 38.52
C ASN A 381 -50.18 17.44 39.53
N LEU A 382 -50.03 16.46 40.44
CA LEU A 382 -48.88 16.38 41.34
C LEU A 382 -47.56 16.22 40.55
N LEU A 383 -47.54 15.30 39.58
CA LEU A 383 -46.38 15.09 38.72
C LEU A 383 -46.02 16.36 37.93
N LYS A 384 -47.01 17.06 37.39
CA LYS A 384 -46.85 18.35 36.70
C LYS A 384 -46.30 19.44 37.61
N GLY A 385 -46.83 19.55 38.83
CA GLY A 385 -46.37 20.53 39.82
C GLY A 385 -44.88 20.37 40.16
N GLN A 386 -44.35 19.15 40.05
CA GLN A 386 -42.94 18.84 40.26
C GLN A 386 -42.12 18.74 38.95
N SER A 387 -42.74 19.08 37.81
CA SER A 387 -42.14 18.94 36.46
C SER A 387 -41.62 17.52 36.16
N LEU A 388 -42.24 16.48 36.74
CA LEU A 388 -41.89 15.07 36.53
C LEU A 388 -42.61 14.45 35.34
N ASP A 389 -43.72 15.05 34.90
CA ASP A 389 -44.50 14.59 33.74
C ASP A 389 -43.74 14.73 32.42
N ASN A 390 -42.89 15.75 32.31
CA ASN A 390 -42.01 15.99 31.18
C ASN A 390 -40.71 16.65 31.65
N LEU A 391 -39.74 15.81 31.99
CA LEU A 391 -38.44 16.22 32.52
C LEU A 391 -37.35 15.99 31.49
N ASP A 392 -36.61 17.03 31.13
CA ASP A 392 -35.43 16.91 30.27
C ASP A 392 -34.15 16.94 31.10
N LEU A 393 -33.34 15.88 31.07
CA LEU A 393 -32.13 15.73 31.90
C LEU A 393 -30.92 16.46 31.31
N ARG A 394 -31.14 17.68 30.81
CA ARG A 394 -30.06 18.50 30.24
C ARG A 394 -29.11 19.01 31.31
N THR A 395 -29.62 19.50 32.45
CA THR A 395 -28.82 20.15 33.52
C THR A 395 -29.62 20.26 34.81
N GLY A 396 -28.96 20.67 35.89
CA GLY A 396 -29.59 21.03 37.16
C GLY A 396 -29.40 19.99 38.25
N THR A 397 -30.42 19.87 39.09
CA THR A 397 -30.45 18.98 40.28
C THR A 397 -30.52 17.50 39.92
N THR A 398 -30.88 17.18 38.67
CA THR A 398 -30.94 15.81 38.16
C THR A 398 -29.96 15.69 37.01
N LYS A 399 -28.85 14.98 37.24
CA LYS A 399 -27.79 14.84 36.25
C LYS A 399 -28.16 13.78 35.19
N PRO A 400 -27.77 13.97 33.92
CA PRO A 400 -27.90 12.94 32.92
C PRO A 400 -27.05 11.71 33.31
N PRO A 401 -27.50 10.50 32.99
CA PRO A 401 -26.79 9.29 33.37
C PRO A 401 -25.52 9.11 32.53
N VAL A 402 -24.47 8.63 33.20
CA VAL A 402 -23.26 8.11 32.55
C VAL A 402 -23.24 6.60 32.76
N VAL A 403 -23.20 5.86 31.66
CA VAL A 403 -23.27 4.40 31.66
C VAL A 403 -22.00 3.78 31.10
N ASP A 404 -21.71 2.53 31.47
CA ASP A 404 -20.77 1.69 30.73
C ASP A 404 -21.47 1.07 29.52
N LEU A 405 -21.35 1.71 28.37
CA LEU A 405 -21.98 1.25 27.13
C LEU A 405 -21.49 -0.15 26.72
N ALA A 406 -20.24 -0.51 27.04
CA ALA A 406 -19.73 -1.83 26.75
C ALA A 406 -20.39 -2.92 27.62
N SER A 407 -20.92 -2.60 28.80
CA SER A 407 -21.63 -3.59 29.64
C SER A 407 -22.89 -4.11 28.99
N TYR A 408 -23.60 -3.25 28.28
CA TYR A 408 -24.80 -3.66 27.57
C TYR A 408 -24.47 -4.61 26.43
N LEU A 409 -23.49 -4.26 25.60
CA LEU A 409 -23.02 -5.18 24.56
C LEU A 409 -22.48 -6.48 25.17
N HIS A 410 -21.74 -6.40 26.27
CA HIS A 410 -21.20 -7.58 26.96
C HIS A 410 -22.33 -8.51 27.42
N PHE A 411 -23.40 -7.97 27.99
CA PHE A 411 -24.57 -8.76 28.37
C PHE A 411 -25.16 -9.49 27.16
N VAL A 412 -25.33 -8.81 26.02
CA VAL A 412 -25.82 -9.44 24.77
C VAL A 412 -24.84 -10.51 24.29
N ILE A 413 -23.52 -10.30 24.36
CA ILE A 413 -22.51 -11.31 23.99
C ILE A 413 -22.57 -12.54 24.89
N LEU A 414 -22.76 -12.35 26.19
CA LEU A 414 -22.86 -13.44 27.17
C LEU A 414 -24.14 -14.26 27.04
N THR A 415 -25.18 -13.69 26.43
CA THR A 415 -26.51 -14.29 26.28
C THR A 415 -26.81 -14.72 24.84
N ALA A 416 -26.03 -14.26 23.87
CA ALA A 416 -26.05 -14.74 22.49
C ALA A 416 -25.69 -16.22 22.43
N LYS A 417 -26.57 -17.01 21.82
CA LYS A 417 -26.39 -18.44 21.59
C LYS A 417 -25.69 -18.70 20.27
#